data_AF-A0A355H690-F1
#
_entry.id   AF-A0A355H690-F1
#
_cell.length_a   1.000
_cell.length_b   1.000
_cell.length_c   1.000
_cell.angle_alpha   90.00
_cell.angle_beta   90.00
_cell.angle_gamma   90.00
#
_symmetry.space_group_name_H-M   'P 1'
#
loop_
_entity.id
_entity.type
_entity.pdbx_description
1 polymer ?
#
loop_
_entity_poly.entity_id
_entity_poly.type
_entity_poly.pdbx_seq_one_letter_code
_entity_poly.pdbx_strand_id
1 'polypeptide(L)'
;DPIIPKDNNMEIVVNRESFINSLRIVSSISSEKLRPVKLMISPGVLRLESEKADYGEVIDEIEANYQGEAFQIGFNSKYLLDVLGVIESDDVILECKNSMSPTIIKSSVDESFLSVIMPLRVEW
;
A
#
# COMPACT_ATOMS: atom_id res chain seq x y z
N ASP A 1 24.30 -5.41 -8.11
CA ASP A 1 23.37 -5.14 -7.01
C ASP A 1 21.92 -5.37 -7.44
N PRO A 2 21.38 -6.59 -7.29
CA PRO A 2 20.15 -6.99 -7.97
C PRO A 2 19.00 -7.22 -6.97
N ILE A 3 18.45 -6.19 -6.37
CA ILE A 3 17.21 -6.31 -5.56
C ILE A 3 16.19 -5.22 -5.89
N ILE A 4 16.57 -4.13 -6.58
CA ILE A 4 15.63 -3.09 -6.98
C ILE A 4 14.95 -3.50 -8.31
N PRO A 5 13.62 -3.75 -8.33
CA PRO A 5 12.87 -3.98 -9.55
C PRO A 5 13.04 -2.80 -10.53
N LYS A 6 13.33 -3.08 -11.81
CA LYS A 6 13.46 -2.05 -12.85
C LYS A 6 12.22 -1.90 -13.75
N ASP A 7 11.22 -2.76 -13.56
CA ASP A 7 10.01 -2.84 -14.41
C ASP A 7 8.72 -2.53 -13.62
N ASN A 8 8.82 -1.73 -12.56
CA ASN A 8 7.64 -1.30 -11.82
C ASN A 8 7.02 -0.10 -12.56
N ASN A 9 6.12 -0.41 -13.49
CA ASN A 9 5.58 0.57 -14.44
C ASN A 9 4.31 1.27 -13.94
N MET A 10 3.77 0.84 -12.80
CA MET A 10 2.59 1.44 -12.18
C MET A 10 3.03 2.30 -11.01
N GLU A 11 2.93 3.61 -11.18
CA GLU A 11 3.24 4.59 -10.15
C GLU A 11 1.95 5.12 -9.54
N ILE A 12 1.79 4.95 -8.23
CA ILE A 12 0.64 5.43 -7.46
C ILE A 12 1.16 6.47 -6.47
N VAL A 13 0.66 7.70 -6.56
CA VAL A 13 1.00 8.76 -5.59
C VAL A 13 -0.18 9.02 -4.67
N VAL A 14 0.06 8.99 -3.37
CA VAL A 14 -0.96 9.25 -2.33
C VAL A 14 -0.41 10.17 -1.25
N ASN A 15 -1.30 10.93 -0.62
CA ASN A 15 -0.94 11.67 0.57
C ASN A 15 -0.58 10.72 1.72
N ARG A 16 0.60 10.92 2.31
CA ARG A 16 1.18 10.04 3.33
C ARG A 16 0.31 9.94 4.58
N GLU A 17 -0.16 11.07 5.09
CA GLU A 17 -0.96 11.11 6.33
C GLU A 17 -2.33 10.47 6.10
N SER A 18 -2.99 10.75 4.97
CA SER A 18 -4.23 10.08 4.58
C SER A 18 -4.05 8.56 4.51
N PHE A 19 -2.95 8.10 3.92
CA PHE A 19 -2.67 6.66 3.80
C PHE A 19 -2.38 6.00 5.15
N ILE A 20 -1.60 6.65 6.03
CA ILE A 20 -1.35 6.16 7.40
C ILE A 20 -2.67 6.07 8.18
N ASN A 21 -3.51 7.10 8.12
CA ASN A 21 -4.79 7.13 8.83
C ASN A 21 -5.72 6.04 8.34
N SER A 22 -5.83 5.88 7.02
CA SER A 22 -6.64 4.82 6.41
C SER A 22 -6.15 3.43 6.81
N LEU A 23 -4.83 3.18 6.75
CA LEU A 23 -4.22 1.93 7.21
C LEU A 23 -4.53 1.63 8.68
N ARG A 24 -4.53 2.64 9.56
CA ARG A 24 -4.88 2.48 10.98
C ARG A 24 -6.37 2.14 11.17
N ILE A 25 -7.25 2.77 10.40
CA ILE A 25 -8.70 2.50 10.43
C ILE A 25 -8.95 1.05 9.99
N VAL A 26 -8.48 0.65 8.82
CA VAL A 26 -8.74 -0.70 8.30
C VAL A 26 -8.04 -1.77 9.12
N SER A 27 -6.84 -1.52 9.66
CA SER A 27 -6.13 -2.52 10.48
C SER A 27 -6.62 -2.60 11.94
N SER A 28 -7.52 -1.71 12.38
CA SER A 28 -7.98 -1.61 13.77
C SER A 28 -8.67 -2.88 14.29
N ILE A 29 -9.36 -3.60 13.42
CA ILE A 29 -10.11 -4.81 13.76
C ILE A 29 -9.34 -6.11 13.51
N SER A 30 -8.19 -6.03 12.84
CA SER A 30 -7.39 -7.22 12.50
C SER A 30 -6.66 -7.75 13.73
N SER A 31 -7.08 -8.93 14.20
CA SER A 31 -6.36 -9.71 15.22
C SER A 31 -5.39 -10.73 14.62
N GLU A 32 -5.30 -10.82 13.30
CA GLU A 32 -4.39 -11.76 12.64
C GLU A 32 -2.94 -11.37 12.86
N LYS A 33 -2.08 -12.39 13.01
CA LYS A 33 -0.63 -12.19 13.15
C LYS A 33 -0.02 -11.50 11.92
N LEU A 34 -0.54 -11.79 10.72
CA LEU A 34 -0.07 -11.25 9.46
C LEU A 34 -0.67 -9.87 9.12
N ARG A 35 -1.75 -9.46 9.80
CA ARG A 35 -2.45 -8.19 9.61
C ARG A 35 -2.63 -7.79 8.14
N PRO A 36 -3.24 -8.67 7.32
CA PRO A 36 -3.30 -8.43 5.89
C PRO A 36 -4.23 -7.25 5.57
N VAL A 37 -3.84 -6.46 4.59
CA VAL A 37 -4.65 -5.40 4.00
C VAL A 37 -4.59 -5.55 2.47
N LYS A 38 -5.75 -5.46 1.83
CA LYS A 38 -5.88 -5.46 0.37
C LYS A 38 -5.95 -4.00 -0.08
N LEU A 39 -5.06 -3.62 -0.99
CA LEU A 39 -5.11 -2.36 -1.69
C LEU A 39 -5.76 -2.60 -3.04
N MET A 40 -6.83 -1.86 -3.34
CA MET A 40 -7.45 -1.83 -4.65
C MET A 40 -7.20 -0.46 -5.26
N ILE A 41 -6.43 -0.45 -6.35
CA ILE A 41 -5.98 0.75 -7.03
C ILE A 41 -6.86 0.93 -8.26
N SER A 42 -7.40 2.13 -8.45
CA SER A 42 -8.12 2.53 -9.66
C SER A 42 -7.81 4.01 -9.97
N PRO A 43 -8.08 4.49 -11.20
CA PRO A 43 -7.81 5.89 -11.52
C PRO A 43 -8.49 6.85 -10.54
N GLY A 44 -7.69 7.68 -9.86
CA GLY A 44 -8.17 8.67 -8.89
C GLY A 44 -8.36 8.17 -7.44
N VAL A 45 -8.32 6.86 -7.18
CA VAL A 45 -8.70 6.31 -5.87
C VAL A 45 -7.83 5.12 -5.45
N LEU A 46 -7.46 5.11 -4.17
CA LEU A 46 -6.90 3.96 -3.48
C LEU A 46 -7.89 3.51 -2.39
N ARG A 47 -8.40 2.30 -2.54
CA ARG A 47 -9.28 1.66 -1.57
C ARG A 47 -8.52 0.63 -0.75
N LEU A 48 -8.70 0.65 0.56
CA LEU A 48 -8.07 -0.23 1.51
C LEU A 48 -9.13 -1.13 2.14
N GLU A 49 -8.89 -2.43 2.17
CA GLU A 49 -9.81 -3.40 2.76
C GLU A 49 -9.07 -4.33 3.73
N SER A 50 -9.70 -4.60 4.86
CA SER A 50 -9.32 -5.69 5.74
C SER A 50 -10.55 -6.50 6.10
N GLU A 51 -10.36 -7.80 6.36
CA GLU A 51 -11.44 -8.69 6.77
C GLU A 51 -11.06 -9.41 8.07
N LYS A 52 -12.07 -9.65 8.91
CA LYS A 52 -11.99 -10.65 9.97
C LYS A 52 -13.27 -11.49 9.97
N ALA A 53 -13.12 -12.81 9.93
CA ALA A 53 -14.22 -13.78 9.84
C ALA A 53 -15.40 -13.51 10.82
N ASP A 54 -15.12 -13.01 12.02
CA ASP A 54 -16.15 -12.78 13.05
C ASP A 54 -16.75 -11.37 13.05
N TYR A 55 -16.11 -10.39 12.41
CA TYR A 55 -16.44 -8.96 12.53
C TYR A 55 -16.76 -8.28 11.20
N GLY A 56 -16.61 -8.98 10.08
CA GLY A 56 -16.88 -8.48 8.74
C GLY A 56 -15.71 -7.72 8.12
N GLU A 57 -16.03 -6.95 7.09
CA GLU A 57 -15.08 -6.17 6.30
C GLU A 57 -15.00 -4.72 6.81
N VAL A 58 -13.80 -4.16 6.86
CA VAL A 58 -13.59 -2.72 7.04
C VAL A 58 -12.92 -2.16 5.81
N ILE A 59 -13.57 -1.15 5.24
CA ILE A 59 -13.18 -0.47 4.01
C ILE A 59 -12.93 0.99 4.34
N ASP A 60 -11.89 1.55 3.73
CA ASP A 60 -11.69 2.99 3.66
C ASP A 60 -11.12 3.38 2.29
N GLU A 61 -11.34 4.62 1.87
CA GLU A 61 -10.97 5.11 0.54
C GLU A 61 -10.27 6.47 0.65
N ILE A 62 -9.17 6.62 -0.08
CA ILE A 62 -8.42 7.87 -0.17
C ILE A 62 -8.17 8.25 -1.63
N GLU A 63 -7.94 9.53 -1.87
CA GLU A 63 -7.53 10.02 -3.19
C GLU A 63 -6.15 9.48 -3.56
N ALA A 64 -6.00 9.10 -4.83
CA ALA A 64 -4.74 8.64 -5.39
C ALA A 64 -4.52 9.22 -6.79
N ASN A 65 -3.32 9.73 -7.04
CA ASN A 65 -2.91 10.06 -8.40
C ASN A 65 -2.41 8.78 -9.08
N TYR A 66 -3.30 8.17 -9.86
CA TYR A 66 -3.05 6.98 -10.67
C TYR A 66 -3.87 7.07 -11.95
N GLN A 67 -3.29 6.62 -13.07
CA GLN A 67 -3.94 6.66 -14.40
C GLN A 67 -3.89 5.31 -15.13
N GLY A 68 -3.39 4.25 -14.48
CA GLY A 68 -3.29 2.93 -15.08
C GLY A 68 -4.55 2.08 -14.95
N GLU A 69 -4.44 0.81 -15.35
CA GLU A 69 -5.52 -0.16 -15.22
C GLU A 69 -5.78 -0.54 -13.76
N ALA A 70 -7.04 -0.75 -13.40
CA ALA A 70 -7.39 -1.15 -12.04
C ALA A 70 -6.73 -2.50 -11.68
N PHE A 71 -6.13 -2.57 -10.49
CA PHE A 71 -5.53 -3.80 -9.97
C PHE A 71 -5.60 -3.83 -8.44
N GLN A 72 -5.35 -5.01 -7.88
CA GLN A 72 -5.29 -5.20 -6.43
C GLN A 72 -3.99 -5.86 -5.99
N ILE A 73 -3.57 -5.57 -4.77
CA ILE A 73 -2.35 -6.13 -4.16
C ILE A 73 -2.50 -6.20 -2.65
N GLY A 74 -2.06 -7.31 -2.05
CA GLY A 74 -2.12 -7.50 -0.60
C GLY A 74 -0.80 -7.18 0.09
N PHE A 75 -0.86 -6.65 1.31
CA PHE A 75 0.30 -6.38 2.15
C PHE A 75 0.04 -6.70 3.62
N ASN A 76 1.12 -6.77 4.39
CA ASN A 76 1.03 -6.62 5.84
C ASN A 76 0.92 -5.13 6.17
N SER A 77 -0.19 -4.71 6.78
CA SER A 77 -0.42 -3.30 7.13
C SER A 77 0.63 -2.74 8.08
N LYS A 78 1.22 -3.56 8.95
CA LYS A 78 2.30 -3.13 9.85
C LYS A 78 3.55 -2.74 9.06
N TYR A 79 3.91 -3.48 8.01
CA TYR A 79 5.10 -3.14 7.21
C TYR A 79 4.90 -1.86 6.43
N LEU A 80 3.69 -1.62 5.90
CA LEU A 80 3.36 -0.34 5.28
C LEU A 80 3.51 0.81 6.29
N LEU A 81 2.91 0.68 7.49
CA LEU A 81 3.01 1.70 8.54
C LEU A 81 4.45 1.95 9.01
N ASP A 82 5.25 0.89 9.17
CA ASP A 82 6.65 1.02 9.59
C ASP A 82 7.47 1.79 8.54
N VAL A 83 7.22 1.59 7.23
CA VAL A 83 7.89 2.34 6.15
C VAL A 83 7.39 3.78 6.05
N LEU A 84 6.07 3.97 6.07
CA LEU A 84 5.44 5.31 5.98
C LEU A 84 5.82 6.21 7.16
N GLY A 85 6.12 5.63 8.32
CA GLY A 85 6.59 6.36 9.50
C GLY A 85 8.02 6.91 9.39
N VAL A 86 8.80 6.46 8.40
CA VAL A 86 10.16 6.97 8.15
C VAL A 86 10.18 8.06 7.07
N ILE A 87 9.20 8.05 6.17
CA ILE A 87 9.08 9.06 5.12
C ILE A 87 8.53 10.35 5.72
N GLU A 88 9.22 11.47 5.48
CA GLU A 88 8.83 12.78 6.02
C GLU A 88 8.02 13.63 5.01
N SER A 89 7.98 13.24 3.75
CA SER A 89 7.30 13.98 2.69
C SER A 89 5.78 13.87 2.77
N ASP A 90 5.08 14.87 2.23
CA ASP A 90 3.62 14.90 2.23
C ASP A 90 3.01 13.79 1.36
N ASP A 91 3.71 13.43 0.28
CA ASP A 91 3.27 12.42 -0.67
C ASP A 91 4.24 11.25 -0.74
N VAL A 92 3.69 10.05 -0.86
CA VAL A 92 4.46 8.81 -1.05
C VAL A 92 4.14 8.20 -2.40
N ILE A 93 5.15 7.56 -2.98
CA ILE A 93 5.04 6.90 -4.27
C ILE A 93 5.16 5.39 -4.07
N LEU A 94 4.16 4.65 -4.52
CA LEU A 94 4.21 3.20 -4.64
C LEU A 94 4.46 2.83 -6.10
N GLU A 95 5.55 2.13 -6.36
CA GLU A 95 5.82 1.57 -7.68
C GLU A 95 5.54 0.06 -7.67
N CYS A 96 4.60 -0.36 -8.50
CA CYS A 96 4.11 -1.73 -8.60
C CYS A 96 4.35 -2.29 -10.01
N LYS A 97 4.49 -3.61 -10.12
CA LYS A 97 4.51 -4.34 -11.41
C LYS A 97 3.32 -5.26 -11.60
N ASN A 98 2.95 -6.01 -10.56
CA ASN A 98 1.75 -6.84 -10.49
C ASN A 98 1.49 -7.23 -9.02
N SER A 99 0.39 -7.93 -8.76
CA SER A 99 -0.07 -8.32 -7.42
C SER A 99 0.89 -9.21 -6.61
N MET A 100 1.90 -9.80 -7.25
CA MET A 100 2.85 -10.73 -6.62
C MET A 100 4.29 -10.21 -6.63
N SER A 101 4.55 -9.08 -7.26
CA SER A 101 5.90 -8.52 -7.40
C SER A 101 6.23 -7.59 -6.23
N PRO A 102 7.53 -7.46 -5.87
CA PRO A 102 7.95 -6.50 -4.86
C PRO A 102 7.51 -5.08 -5.23
N THR A 103 6.96 -4.38 -4.24
CA THR A 103 6.55 -2.98 -4.38
C THR A 103 7.60 -2.08 -3.79
N ILE A 104 7.99 -1.06 -4.54
CA ILE A 104 8.90 -0.02 -4.07
C ILE A 104 8.05 1.07 -3.44
N ILE A 105 8.43 1.53 -2.25
CA ILE A 105 7.85 2.69 -1.58
C ILE A 105 8.95 3.71 -1.39
N LYS A 106 8.74 4.91 -1.92
CA LYS A 106 9.70 6.01 -1.88
C LYS A 106 9.01 7.33 -1.57
N SER A 107 9.81 8.30 -1.14
CA SER A 107 9.37 9.68 -0.98
C SER A 107 9.19 10.36 -2.33
N SER A 108 8.24 11.30 -2.44
CA SER A 108 8.08 12.12 -3.64
C SER A 108 9.17 13.19 -3.83
N VAL A 109 9.90 13.54 -2.78
CA VAL A 109 10.90 14.63 -2.77
C VAL A 109 12.31 14.18 -2.38
N ASP A 110 12.45 13.02 -1.74
CA ASP A 110 13.73 12.50 -1.26
C ASP A 110 14.06 11.15 -1.91
N GLU A 111 14.98 11.15 -2.86
CA GLU A 111 15.42 9.94 -3.54
C GLU A 111 16.34 9.05 -2.69
N SER A 112 16.79 9.52 -1.52
CA SER A 112 17.70 8.77 -0.65
C SER A 112 17.00 7.65 0.13
N PHE A 113 15.68 7.76 0.31
CA PHE A 113 14.88 6.74 0.99
C PHE A 113 14.10 5.89 0.00
N LEU A 114 14.46 4.61 -0.05
CA LEU A 114 13.76 3.58 -0.82
C LEU A 114 13.54 2.36 0.06
N SER A 115 12.30 1.89 0.12
CA SER A 115 11.94 0.65 0.78
C SER A 115 11.29 -0.32 -0.19
N VAL A 116 11.49 -1.62 0.02
CA VAL A 116 10.89 -2.68 -0.78
C VAL A 116 10.03 -3.55 0.13
N ILE A 117 8.75 -3.68 -0.21
CA ILE A 117 7.81 -4.53 0.51
C ILE A 117 7.34 -5.66 -0.40
N MET A 118 7.38 -6.88 0.14
CA MET A 118 6.84 -8.07 -0.54
C MET A 118 5.31 -8.14 -0.34
N PRO A 119 4.53 -8.37 -1.41
CA PRO A 119 3.11 -8.56 -1.27
C PRO A 119 2.76 -9.88 -0.59
N LEU A 120 1.60 -9.90 0.03
CA LEU A 120 0.94 -11.10 0.54
C LEU A 120 -0.18 -11.50 -0.41
N ARG A 121 -0.41 -12.82 -0.53
CA ARG A 121 -1.60 -13.31 -1.21
C ARG A 121 -2.82 -13.06 -0.33
N VAL A 122 -3.81 -12.39 -0.91
CA VAL A 122 -5.14 -12.10 -0.33
C VAL A 122 -6.19 -12.45 -1.39
N GLU A 123 -7.20 -13.24 -1.02
CA GLU A 123 -8.15 -13.86 -1.98
C GLU A 123 -9.62 -13.49 -1.74
N TRP A 124 -9.91 -12.63 -0.76
CA TRP A 124 -11.26 -12.08 -0.57
C TRP A 124 -11.51 -10.86 -1.44
#